data_AF-A0A2H0RQW7-F1
#
_entry.id   AF-A0A2H0RQW7-F1
#
_cell.length_a   1.000
_cell.length_b   1.000
_cell.length_c   1.000
_cell.angle_alpha   90.00
_cell.angle_beta   90.00
_cell.angle_gamma   90.00
#
_symmetry.space_group_name_H-M   'P 1'
#
loop_
_entity.id
_entity.type
_entity.pdbx_description
1 polymer ?
#
loop_
_entity_poly.entity_id
_entity_poly.type
_entity_poly.pdbx_seq_one_letter_code
_entity_poly.pdbx_strand_id
1 'polypeptide(L)'
;MFLALHSPLALAHSGGTDANGCHTNSKTGEYHCHTPKVGKVAKTEAKSTVRTEARSSVKITCLVNIYNCSDFSSQSQAQEAYARCMQEVGSDIHGLDRDDDGVACEELQ
;
A
#
# COMPACT_ATOMS: atom_id res chain seq x y z
N MET A 1 19.10 -46.30 -23.68
CA MET A 1 18.58 -45.06 -24.28
C MET A 1 17.20 -44.81 -23.67
N PHE A 2 17.14 -44.12 -22.52
CA PHE A 2 15.88 -43.82 -21.82
C PHE A 2 15.30 -42.52 -22.39
N LEU A 3 14.19 -42.64 -23.13
CA LEU A 3 13.38 -41.51 -23.61
C LEU A 3 12.56 -40.96 -22.44
N ALA A 4 13.02 -39.86 -21.83
CA ALA A 4 12.25 -39.12 -20.85
C ALA A 4 11.15 -38.30 -21.56
N LEU A 5 9.89 -38.67 -21.31
CA LEU A 5 8.70 -37.91 -21.69
C LEU A 5 8.60 -36.67 -20.81
N HIS A 6 8.77 -35.49 -21.41
CA HIS A 6 8.67 -34.20 -20.70
C HIS A 6 7.23 -33.66 -20.85
N SER A 7 6.49 -33.61 -19.75
CA SER A 7 5.18 -32.95 -19.68
C SER A 7 5.34 -31.43 -19.73
N PRO A 8 4.55 -30.70 -20.54
CA PRO A 8 4.59 -29.24 -20.56
C PRO A 8 3.95 -28.68 -19.28
N LEU A 9 4.70 -27.87 -18.53
CA LEU A 9 4.18 -27.10 -17.40
C LEU A 9 3.21 -26.03 -17.93
N ALA A 10 1.94 -26.10 -17.52
CA ALA A 10 0.97 -25.05 -17.79
C ALA A 10 1.18 -23.88 -16.82
N LEU A 11 1.57 -22.71 -17.35
CA LEU A 11 1.81 -21.49 -16.60
C LEU A 11 0.47 -20.76 -16.38
N ALA A 12 -0.01 -20.71 -15.14
CA ALA A 12 -1.21 -19.95 -14.79
C ALA A 12 -0.88 -18.45 -14.84
N HIS A 13 -1.46 -17.73 -15.82
CA HIS A 13 -1.37 -16.29 -15.91
C HIS A 13 -2.53 -15.64 -15.13
N SER A 14 -2.22 -14.61 -14.35
CA SER A 14 -3.21 -13.73 -13.72
C SER A 14 -4.05 -13.04 -14.80
N GLY A 15 -5.35 -13.37 -14.85
CA GLY A 15 -6.30 -12.71 -15.75
C GLY A 15 -6.38 -11.23 -15.43
N GLY A 16 -5.89 -10.39 -16.34
CA GLY A 16 -5.88 -8.94 -16.17
C GLY A 16 -7.30 -8.38 -16.00
N THR A 17 -7.42 -7.36 -15.15
CA THR A 17 -8.62 -6.50 -15.11
C THR A 17 -8.51 -5.43 -16.19
N ASP A 18 -9.64 -4.84 -16.59
CA ASP A 18 -9.68 -3.71 -17.52
C ASP A 18 -9.08 -2.43 -16.91
N ALA A 19 -9.02 -1.35 -17.69
CA ALA A 19 -8.47 -0.07 -17.25
C ALA A 19 -9.14 0.48 -15.96
N ASN A 20 -10.37 0.06 -15.68
CA ASN A 20 -11.17 0.45 -14.53
C ASN A 20 -10.97 -0.48 -13.31
N GLY A 21 -10.22 -1.57 -13.45
CA GLY A 21 -10.00 -2.54 -12.38
C GLY A 21 -11.13 -3.57 -12.25
N CYS A 22 -11.84 -3.82 -13.35
CA CYS A 22 -12.98 -4.72 -13.39
C CYS A 22 -12.78 -5.84 -14.43
N HIS A 23 -13.54 -6.93 -14.32
CA HIS A 23 -13.51 -8.01 -15.30
C HIS A 23 -14.87 -8.69 -15.43
N THR A 24 -15.14 -9.25 -16.59
CA THR A 24 -16.36 -10.04 -16.83
C THR A 24 -16.04 -11.52 -16.70
N ASN A 25 -16.81 -12.24 -15.89
CA ASN A 25 -16.71 -13.68 -15.79
C ASN A 25 -17.29 -14.33 -17.05
N SER A 26 -16.47 -15.06 -17.80
CA SER A 26 -16.88 -15.69 -19.06
C SER A 26 -17.90 -16.82 -18.91
N LYS A 27 -18.10 -17.35 -17.68
CA LYS A 27 -19.06 -18.41 -17.40
C LYS A 27 -20.45 -17.89 -17.02
N THR A 28 -20.50 -16.77 -16.31
CA THR A 28 -21.76 -16.21 -15.78
C THR A 28 -22.19 -14.95 -16.52
N GLY A 29 -21.29 -14.32 -17.27
CA GLY A 29 -21.49 -12.99 -17.84
C GLY A 29 -21.47 -11.86 -16.79
N GLU A 30 -21.16 -12.19 -15.53
CA GLU A 30 -21.23 -11.23 -14.44
C GLU A 30 -19.97 -10.34 -14.41
N TYR A 31 -20.17 -9.03 -14.30
CA TYR A 31 -19.09 -8.03 -14.29
C TYR A 31 -18.74 -7.67 -12.85
N HIS A 32 -17.48 -7.91 -12.47
CA HIS A 32 -17.00 -7.71 -11.12
C HIS A 32 -15.82 -6.73 -11.08
N CYS A 33 -15.90 -5.73 -10.20
CA CYS A 33 -14.85 -4.75 -9.94
C CYS A 33 -14.20 -5.02 -8.58
N HIS A 34 -12.87 -5.13 -8.54
CA HIS A 34 -12.14 -5.32 -7.28
C HIS A 34 -11.65 -3.99 -6.68
N THR A 35 -11.60 -2.92 -7.48
CA THR A 35 -11.32 -1.55 -6.99
C THR A 35 -11.92 -0.54 -7.96
N PRO A 36 -13.15 -0.04 -7.74
CA PRO A 36 -13.74 0.95 -8.62
C PRO A 36 -12.90 2.22 -8.59
N LYS A 37 -12.27 2.59 -9.71
CA LYS A 37 -11.63 3.90 -9.89
C LYS A 37 -12.69 5.00 -10.07
N VAL A 38 -13.61 5.14 -9.12
CA VAL A 38 -14.50 6.30 -9.05
C VAL A 38 -13.73 7.41 -8.34
N GLY A 39 -13.24 8.40 -9.10
CA GLY A 39 -12.82 9.69 -8.54
C GLY A 39 -11.39 10.18 -8.78
N LYS A 40 -10.72 9.81 -9.89
CA LYS A 40 -9.48 10.49 -10.30
C LYS A 40 -9.74 11.71 -11.21
N VAL A 41 -10.54 12.67 -10.76
CA VAL A 41 -10.59 14.02 -11.39
C VAL A 41 -10.90 15.15 -10.40
N ALA A 42 -11.25 14.86 -9.14
CA ALA A 42 -11.68 15.90 -8.18
C ALA A 42 -10.90 15.91 -6.85
N LYS A 43 -9.69 15.35 -6.80
CA LYS A 43 -8.87 15.36 -5.57
C LYS A 43 -7.39 15.66 -5.82
N THR A 44 -7.11 16.58 -6.73
CA THR A 44 -5.72 17.05 -6.93
C THR A 44 -5.50 18.43 -6.32
N GLU A 45 -6.54 19.25 -6.11
CA GLU A 45 -6.30 20.66 -5.75
C GLU A 45 -6.88 21.10 -4.38
N ALA A 46 -7.84 20.37 -3.79
CA ALA A 46 -8.42 20.73 -2.48
C ALA A 46 -7.87 19.92 -1.29
N LYS A 47 -6.94 18.98 -1.49
CA LYS A 47 -6.34 18.16 -0.41
C LYS A 47 -4.96 18.63 0.04
N SER A 48 -4.33 19.54 -0.71
CA SER A 48 -2.91 19.87 -0.51
C SER A 48 -2.67 21.02 0.48
N THR A 49 -3.63 21.91 0.70
CA THR A 49 -3.43 23.10 1.56
C THR A 49 -3.99 22.95 2.97
N VAL A 50 -4.94 22.03 3.20
CA VAL A 50 -5.48 21.75 4.56
C VAL A 50 -4.75 20.61 5.27
N ARG A 51 -4.10 19.70 4.52
CA ARG A 51 -3.34 18.56 5.09
C ARG A 51 -1.98 18.99 5.66
N THR A 52 -1.54 20.22 5.45
CA THR A 52 -0.27 20.73 5.98
C THR A 52 -0.44 21.38 7.35
N GLU A 53 -1.57 22.07 7.61
CA GLU A 53 -1.79 22.76 8.89
C GLU A 53 -2.37 21.84 9.98
N ALA A 54 -3.15 20.81 9.63
CA ALA A 54 -3.61 19.81 10.61
C ALA A 54 -2.51 18.80 11.02
N ARG A 55 -1.39 18.73 10.29
CA ARG A 55 -0.35 17.71 10.46
C ARG A 55 0.63 17.97 11.61
N SER A 56 0.55 19.14 12.23
CA SER A 56 1.37 19.47 13.40
C SER A 56 0.78 18.96 14.73
N SER A 57 -0.45 18.40 14.72
CA SER A 57 -1.07 17.90 15.95
C SER A 57 -2.00 16.69 15.75
N VAL A 58 -1.88 15.93 14.67
CA VAL A 58 -2.56 14.63 14.57
C VAL A 58 -1.71 13.61 15.31
N LYS A 59 -2.21 13.22 16.48
CA LYS A 59 -1.71 12.13 17.31
C LYS A 59 -1.53 10.87 16.44
N ILE A 60 -0.30 10.54 16.07
CA ILE A 60 0.05 9.24 15.48
C ILE A 60 -0.50 8.19 16.45
N THR A 61 -1.46 7.37 16.00
CA THR A 61 -2.14 6.41 16.86
C THR A 61 -1.51 5.04 16.69
N CYS A 62 -0.65 4.67 17.63
CA CYS A 62 0.09 3.40 17.63
C CYS A 62 -0.76 2.18 18.07
N LEU A 63 -2.07 2.16 17.82
CA LEU A 63 -2.96 1.06 18.25
C LEU A 63 -3.37 0.14 17.10
N VAL A 64 -3.35 0.65 15.87
CA VAL A 64 -3.83 -0.05 14.68
C VAL A 64 -2.94 0.30 13.50
N ASN A 65 -2.77 -0.62 12.56
CA ASN A 65 -1.99 -0.36 11.37
C ASN A 65 -2.77 0.51 10.37
N ILE A 66 -2.56 1.84 10.43
CA ILE A 66 -3.27 2.83 9.60
C ILE A 66 -2.33 3.77 8.82
N TYR A 67 -1.02 3.71 9.05
CA TYR A 67 -0.04 4.57 8.37
C TYR A 67 0.93 3.71 7.57
N ASN A 68 1.27 4.17 6.37
CA ASN A 68 2.31 3.59 5.51
C ASN A 68 3.29 4.67 5.09
N CYS A 69 4.44 4.30 4.53
CA CYS A 69 5.42 5.26 4.00
C CYS A 69 4.81 6.27 3.01
N SER A 70 3.89 5.84 2.15
CA SER A 70 3.20 6.73 1.20
C SER A 70 2.30 7.80 1.84
N ASP A 71 1.98 7.69 3.13
CA ASP A 71 1.24 8.73 3.84
C ASP A 71 2.13 9.88 4.28
N PHE A 72 3.44 9.65 4.38
CA PHE A 72 4.47 10.61 4.78
C PHE A 72 5.02 11.38 3.59
N SER A 73 5.34 12.65 3.83
CA SER A 73 5.92 13.51 2.80
C SER A 73 7.44 13.50 2.80
N SER A 74 8.06 12.96 3.86
CA SER A 74 9.51 12.81 4.01
C SER A 74 9.83 11.64 4.94
N GLN A 75 11.03 11.08 4.78
CA GLN A 75 11.57 10.04 5.66
C GLN A 75 11.57 10.50 7.12
N SER A 76 11.99 11.74 7.38
CA SER A 76 12.06 12.30 8.74
C SER A 76 10.73 12.21 9.48
N GLN A 77 9.61 12.43 8.78
CA GLN A 77 8.29 12.41 9.39
C GLN A 77 7.78 10.99 9.65
N ALA A 78 8.16 10.04 8.79
CA ALA A 78 7.92 8.62 9.04
C ALA A 78 8.77 8.12 10.22
N GLN A 79 10.03 8.57 10.32
CA GLN A 79 10.93 8.26 11.44
C GLN A 79 10.38 8.77 12.77
N GLU A 80 9.82 9.97 12.81
CA GLU A 80 9.17 10.49 14.02
C GLU A 80 7.98 9.62 14.44
N ALA A 81 7.14 9.20 13.49
CA ALA A 81 6.01 8.31 13.77
C ALA A 81 6.47 6.95 14.32
N TYR A 82 7.48 6.35 13.67
CA TYR A 82 8.12 5.11 14.11
C TYR A 82 8.68 5.26 15.53
N ALA A 83 9.51 6.28 15.78
CA ALA A 83 10.15 6.51 17.06
C ALA A 83 9.12 6.70 18.19
N ARG A 84 8.02 7.41 17.92
CA ARG A 84 6.93 7.56 18.90
C ARG A 84 6.26 6.23 19.23
N CYS A 85 5.94 5.41 18.24
CA CYS A 85 5.33 4.11 18.50
C CYS A 85 6.29 3.12 19.17
N MET A 86 7.57 3.19 18.84
CA MET A 86 8.62 2.46 19.56
C MET A 86 8.74 2.90 21.03
N GLN A 87 8.52 4.18 21.34
CA GLN A 87 8.50 4.66 22.73
C GLN A 87 7.22 4.29 23.50
N GLU A 88 6.06 4.37 22.86
CA GLU A 88 4.77 4.14 23.52
C GLU A 88 4.43 2.66 23.66
N VAL A 89 4.75 1.86 22.64
CA VAL A 89 4.31 0.45 22.52
C VAL A 89 5.48 -0.52 22.32
N GLY A 90 6.66 -0.03 21.95
CA GLY A 90 7.84 -0.88 21.76
C GLY A 90 7.84 -1.71 20.49
N SER A 91 6.97 -1.39 19.53
CA SER A 91 6.83 -2.15 18.29
C SER A 91 6.39 -1.27 17.13
N ASP A 92 6.88 -1.58 15.93
CA ASP A 92 6.44 -0.96 14.70
C ASP A 92 5.10 -1.54 14.21
N ILE A 93 4.03 -1.05 14.83
CA ILE A 93 2.64 -1.46 14.50
C ILE A 93 2.24 -1.07 13.07
N HIS A 94 2.91 -0.06 12.51
CA HIS A 94 2.61 0.46 11.18
C HIS A 94 3.44 -0.24 10.10
N GLY A 95 4.54 -0.90 10.44
CA GLY A 95 5.46 -1.53 9.48
C GLY A 95 6.12 -0.49 8.58
N LEU A 96 6.56 0.62 9.18
CA LEU A 96 7.31 1.70 8.53
C LEU A 96 8.77 1.31 8.32
N ASP A 97 9.33 0.50 9.19
CA ASP A 97 10.67 -0.11 9.12
C ASP A 97 10.49 -1.59 8.75
N ARG A 98 10.73 -1.93 7.47
CA ARG A 98 10.41 -3.26 6.94
C ARG A 98 11.55 -4.25 7.08
N ASP A 99 12.77 -3.74 7.16
CA ASP A 99 13.99 -4.48 7.32
C ASP A 99 14.51 -4.49 8.77
N ASP A 100 13.77 -3.84 9.68
CA ASP A 100 13.99 -3.83 11.12
C ASP A 100 15.38 -3.28 11.50
N ASP A 101 15.88 -2.33 10.70
CA ASP A 101 17.21 -1.74 10.88
C ASP A 101 17.18 -0.48 11.77
N GLY A 102 15.97 -0.04 12.17
CA GLY A 102 15.72 1.13 12.99
C GLY A 102 15.44 2.40 12.18
N VAL A 103 15.46 2.33 10.86
CA VAL A 103 15.24 3.45 9.94
C VAL A 103 13.94 3.24 9.17
N ALA A 104 12.93 4.04 9.52
CA ALA A 104 11.62 3.95 8.88
C ALA A 104 11.63 4.61 7.50
N CYS A 105 11.02 3.94 6.53
CA CYS A 105 10.70 4.46 5.20
C CYS A 105 11.88 5.10 4.46
N GLU A 106 13.03 4.42 4.44
CA GLU A 106 14.27 4.88 3.81
C GLU A 106 14.14 5.26 2.32
N GLU A 107 13.12 4.71 1.64
CA GLU A 107 12.83 4.98 0.23
C GLU A 107 12.23 6.39 -0.01
N LEU A 108 11.83 7.10 1.05
CA LEU A 108 11.36 8.48 0.96
C LEU A 108 12.55 9.44 0.87
N GLN A 109 12.55 10.29 -0.16
CA GLN A 109 13.59 11.32 -0.37
C GLN A 109 13.51 12.46 0.65
#